data_AF-A0A0L0NFJ8-F1
#
_entry.id   AF-A0A0L0NFJ8-F1
#
_cell.length_a   1.000
_cell.length_b   1.000
_cell.length_c   1.000
_cell.angle_alpha   90.00
_cell.angle_beta   90.00
_cell.angle_gamma   90.00
#
_symmetry.space_group_name_H-M   'P 1'
#
loop_
_entity.id
_entity.type
_entity.pdbx_description
1 polymer ?
#
loop_
_entity_poly.entity_id
_entity_poly.type
_entity_poly.pdbx_seq_one_letter_code
_entity_poly.pdbx_strand_id
1 'polypeptide(L)'
;MSIDQLDLTFPPTVPAVGRYHETPECLSPAALYSLIELSDDELRELRSACESEYVDEANGNVRLAHRTRFVGETLQAIVDYHLEHCHGEEYDPIRFIVAVSKDWNEDGVLLVTLDDDELACQPDKIRLKAKRAGLAVANLQIANMDWEDFKEYDLDGEAQTDDEDDGQGDDSDDSDDSDDEGDSDEDSDDDGDDEDKPTAPDDPGSPEHGPVPPKRNAPEGFYIGVYAIQGVDLKALINAVNFADWGRKRQDFNTRLQAVLPASGDFIANAMALHPRRCETNQWLHKFLFFIADTTDPMENGVLLVSLGGESKHGTLTFPAGATQRFPCDATDAVNLGVVAMDQGIRAWTRDQGPVVAVFFYGPGKESVDAAVSLWDREQEGDRKHEERNPWEQAFVFPPDEECPDDGEPVAIQYSLEEALRRWPGFCYANRFDEKLVRNLFICVDKADVKREGVLIVKVDWNLRGGIKSAKDDDLVGKAEIWRVDGQTAYEKFRGLVDGSVAWEGGRLE
;
A
#
# COMPACT_ATOMS: atom_id res chain seq x y z
N MET A 1 -32.49 -6.06 24.15
CA MET A 1 -33.34 -5.74 22.99
C MET A 1 -32.84 -6.64 21.87
N SER A 2 -33.72 -7.34 21.17
CA SER A 2 -33.33 -8.01 19.91
C SER A 2 -33.05 -6.93 18.87
N ILE A 3 -32.15 -7.18 17.92
CA ILE A 3 -31.86 -6.28 16.79
C ILE A 3 -33.14 -5.95 16.00
N ASP A 4 -34.12 -6.85 15.97
CA ASP A 4 -35.43 -6.69 15.30
C ASP A 4 -36.29 -5.54 15.83
N GLN A 5 -35.89 -4.91 16.93
CA GLN A 5 -36.58 -3.74 17.50
C GLN A 5 -35.90 -2.40 17.19
N LEU A 6 -34.71 -2.41 16.57
CA LEU A 6 -33.97 -1.19 16.24
C LEU A 6 -34.30 -0.75 14.82
N ASP A 7 -34.57 0.55 14.65
CA ASP A 7 -34.70 1.15 13.32
C ASP A 7 -33.31 1.51 12.78
N LEU A 8 -32.82 0.63 11.90
CA LEU A 8 -31.52 0.74 11.22
C LEU A 8 -31.65 1.24 9.78
N THR A 9 -32.82 1.78 9.40
CA THR A 9 -33.04 2.25 8.03
C THR A 9 -32.37 3.59 7.77
N PHE A 10 -31.97 3.80 6.51
CA PHE A 10 -31.45 5.08 6.03
C PHE A 10 -32.42 5.71 5.02
N PRO A 11 -32.39 7.05 4.87
CA PRO A 11 -32.95 7.69 3.69
C PRO A 11 -32.19 7.25 2.44
N PRO A 12 -32.78 7.34 1.24
CA PRO A 12 -32.09 6.97 0.00
C PRO A 12 -30.79 7.74 -0.26
N THR A 13 -30.69 8.96 0.28
CA THR A 13 -29.51 9.83 0.16
C THR A 13 -29.36 10.71 1.39
N VAL A 14 -28.14 11.11 1.72
CA VAL A 14 -27.80 12.07 2.80
C VAL A 14 -27.04 13.27 2.22
N PRO A 15 -27.72 14.22 1.53
CA PRO A 15 -27.07 15.29 0.77
C PRO A 15 -26.18 16.23 1.60
N ALA A 16 -26.39 16.28 2.92
CA ALA A 16 -25.57 17.08 3.82
C ALA A 16 -24.13 16.60 3.91
N VAL A 17 -23.84 15.34 3.55
CA VAL A 17 -22.47 14.80 3.50
C VAL A 17 -21.67 15.40 2.33
N GLY A 18 -22.33 15.80 1.24
CA GLY A 18 -21.66 16.31 0.03
C GLY A 18 -20.82 17.58 0.24
N ARG A 19 -21.01 18.29 1.36
CA ARG A 19 -20.12 19.41 1.74
C ARG A 19 -18.68 18.96 2.05
N TYR A 20 -18.47 17.67 2.28
CA TYR A 20 -17.17 17.10 2.61
C TYR A 20 -16.40 16.59 1.38
N HIS A 21 -17.02 16.52 0.19
CA HIS A 21 -16.39 16.06 -1.06
C HIS A 21 -15.15 16.88 -1.46
N GLU A 22 -15.13 18.16 -1.13
CA GLU A 22 -14.03 19.08 -1.45
C GLU A 22 -13.10 19.35 -0.24
N THR A 23 -13.37 18.71 0.91
CA THR A 23 -12.52 18.85 2.09
C THR A 23 -11.34 17.90 1.96
N PRO A 24 -10.09 18.34 2.20
CA PRO A 24 -8.94 17.43 2.23
C PRO A 24 -9.26 16.25 3.16
N GLU A 25 -9.00 15.02 2.72
CA GLU A 25 -9.17 13.82 3.54
C GLU A 25 -8.22 13.90 4.73
N CYS A 26 -8.70 14.44 5.84
CA CYS A 26 -8.04 14.29 7.12
C CYS A 26 -8.39 12.88 7.62
N LEU A 27 -7.35 12.10 7.94
CA LEU A 27 -7.44 10.76 8.54
C LEU A 27 -7.94 10.86 10.00
N SER A 28 -9.11 11.48 10.15
CA SER A 28 -9.78 11.69 11.42
C SER A 28 -10.39 10.38 11.89
N PRO A 29 -10.43 10.11 13.19
CA PRO A 29 -10.95 8.86 13.70
C PRO A 29 -12.45 8.71 13.48
N ALA A 30 -12.92 7.49 13.22
CA ALA A 30 -14.34 7.18 13.23
C ALA A 30 -14.93 7.39 14.63
N ALA A 31 -16.10 8.02 14.66
CA ALA A 31 -16.88 8.13 15.89
C ALA A 31 -17.53 6.78 16.24
N LEU A 32 -17.46 6.39 17.52
CA LEU A 32 -18.18 5.24 18.06
C LEU A 32 -19.46 5.72 18.77
N TYR A 33 -20.59 5.12 18.39
CA TYR A 33 -21.92 5.32 18.95
C TYR A 33 -22.54 4.00 19.42
N SER A 34 -23.67 4.09 20.13
CA SER A 34 -24.43 2.93 20.57
C SER A 34 -25.93 3.19 20.59
N LEU A 35 -26.70 2.31 19.94
CA LEU A 35 -28.18 2.30 19.98
C LEU A 35 -28.73 1.48 21.15
N ILE A 36 -27.85 0.78 21.86
CA ILE A 36 -28.17 -0.08 23.00
C ILE A 36 -27.52 0.44 24.28
N GLU A 37 -28.02 -0.02 25.42
CA GLU A 37 -27.48 0.40 26.70
C GLU A 37 -26.17 -0.35 27.02
N LEU A 38 -25.05 0.36 26.85
CA LEU A 38 -23.71 -0.01 27.31
C LEU A 38 -23.24 0.95 28.41
N SER A 39 -22.65 0.41 29.48
CA SER A 39 -21.95 1.18 30.52
C SER A 39 -20.71 1.89 29.97
N ASP A 40 -20.15 2.82 30.74
CA ASP A 40 -18.94 3.55 30.29
C ASP A 40 -17.74 2.60 30.14
N ASP A 41 -17.67 1.55 30.96
CA ASP A 41 -16.60 0.56 30.90
C ASP A 41 -16.75 -0.33 29.67
N GLU A 42 -17.96 -0.79 29.37
CA GLU A 42 -18.26 -1.56 28.14
C GLU A 42 -17.99 -0.75 26.86
N LEU A 43 -18.28 0.57 26.86
CA LEU A 43 -17.95 1.43 25.71
C LEU A 43 -16.45 1.60 25.53
N ARG A 44 -15.68 1.71 26.63
CA ARG A 44 -14.21 1.78 26.55
C ARG A 44 -13.62 0.45 26.08
N GLU A 45 -14.18 -0.66 26.56
CA GLU A 45 -13.79 -2.00 26.13
C GLU A 45 -14.09 -2.21 24.65
N LEU A 46 -15.29 -1.85 24.18
CA LEU A 46 -15.65 -1.91 22.77
C LEU A 46 -14.73 -1.04 21.91
N ARG A 47 -14.44 0.19 22.34
CA ARG A 47 -13.47 1.05 21.64
C ARG A 47 -12.11 0.36 21.56
N SER A 48 -11.61 -0.18 22.66
CA SER A 48 -10.33 -0.90 22.70
C SER A 48 -10.34 -2.13 21.80
N ALA A 49 -11.47 -2.84 21.72
CA ALA A 49 -11.64 -3.95 20.81
C ALA A 49 -11.54 -3.44 19.37
N CYS A 50 -12.24 -2.36 19.01
CA CYS A 50 -12.20 -1.78 17.67
C CYS A 50 -10.79 -1.41 17.18
N GLU A 51 -9.90 -1.04 18.10
CA GLU A 51 -8.50 -0.71 17.81
C GLU A 51 -7.55 -1.91 17.82
N SER A 52 -7.99 -3.10 18.25
CA SER A 52 -7.05 -4.19 18.61
C SER A 52 -6.28 -4.80 17.43
N GLU A 53 -6.78 -4.69 16.21
CA GLU A 53 -6.06 -5.10 14.98
C GLU A 53 -5.41 -3.92 14.24
N TYR A 54 -5.45 -2.71 14.82
CA TYR A 54 -4.80 -1.51 14.29
C TYR A 54 -3.57 -1.15 15.13
N VAL A 55 -2.43 -0.91 14.48
CA VAL A 55 -1.10 -0.89 15.16
C VAL A 55 -0.55 0.54 15.40
N ASP A 56 -1.25 1.60 14.98
CA ASP A 56 -0.79 2.97 15.23
C ASP A 56 -1.27 3.51 16.60
N GLU A 57 -0.36 3.50 17.58
CA GLU A 57 -0.61 3.94 18.95
C GLU A 57 -0.73 5.47 19.13
N ALA A 58 -0.30 6.27 18.14
CA ALA A 58 -0.15 7.71 18.35
C ALA A 58 -1.47 8.47 18.33
N ASN A 59 -2.48 8.01 17.57
CA ASN A 59 -3.75 8.75 17.43
C ASN A 59 -5.04 7.94 17.36
N GLY A 60 -5.04 6.60 17.25
CA GLY A 60 -6.20 5.70 17.33
C GLY A 60 -7.36 6.00 16.36
N ASN A 61 -7.78 5.03 15.57
CA ASN A 61 -8.77 5.23 14.50
C ASN A 61 -10.23 5.31 14.94
N VAL A 62 -10.51 4.96 16.20
CA VAL A 62 -11.86 4.94 16.76
C VAL A 62 -11.88 5.72 18.07
N ARG A 63 -12.80 6.67 18.16
CA ARG A 63 -12.99 7.51 19.34
C ARG A 63 -14.46 7.57 19.75
N LEU A 64 -14.69 7.65 21.06
CA LEU A 64 -16.04 7.87 21.58
C LEU A 64 -16.49 9.30 21.22
N ALA A 65 -17.70 9.41 20.67
CA ALA A 65 -18.32 10.70 20.40
C ALA A 65 -18.70 11.44 21.69
N HIS A 66 -18.75 12.78 21.67
CA HIS A 66 -19.22 13.61 22.81
C HIS A 66 -20.54 13.11 23.42
N ARG A 67 -21.47 12.71 22.55
CA ARG A 67 -22.65 11.91 22.90
C ARG A 67 -22.52 10.57 22.22
N THR A 68 -22.25 9.53 23.01
CA THR A 68 -22.09 8.16 22.49
C THR A 68 -23.39 7.37 22.45
N ARG A 69 -24.32 7.64 23.38
CA ARG A 69 -25.51 6.80 23.61
C ARG A 69 -26.77 7.40 22.99
N PHE A 70 -27.44 6.58 22.19
CA PHE A 70 -28.69 6.85 21.47
C PHE A 70 -29.69 5.73 21.77
N VAL A 71 -29.80 5.36 23.06
CA VAL A 71 -30.58 4.18 23.49
C VAL A 71 -32.05 4.35 23.14
N GLY A 72 -32.57 3.46 22.29
CA GLY A 72 -33.97 3.49 21.83
C GLY A 72 -34.26 4.59 20.79
N GLU A 73 -33.24 5.28 20.28
CA GLU A 73 -33.36 6.17 19.12
C GLU A 73 -33.09 5.38 17.82
N THR A 74 -33.20 6.06 16.68
CA THR A 74 -32.98 5.45 15.36
C THR A 74 -31.55 5.66 14.88
N LEU A 75 -31.11 4.87 13.90
CA LEU A 75 -29.83 5.10 13.24
C LEU A 75 -29.78 6.49 12.58
N GLN A 76 -30.90 6.97 12.04
CA GLN A 76 -31.03 8.34 11.52
C GLN A 76 -30.67 9.41 12.57
N ALA A 77 -31.05 9.22 13.84
CA ALA A 77 -30.72 10.18 14.90
C ALA A 77 -29.20 10.29 15.13
N ILE A 78 -28.46 9.19 14.93
CA ILE A 78 -27.00 9.19 14.96
C ILE A 78 -26.46 9.96 13.76
N VAL A 79 -26.98 9.71 12.55
CA VAL A 79 -26.58 10.42 11.31
C VAL A 79 -26.72 11.93 11.48
N ASP A 80 -27.90 12.38 11.94
CA ASP A 80 -28.20 13.79 12.13
C ASP A 80 -27.23 14.43 13.16
N TYR A 81 -27.00 13.74 14.28
CA TYR A 81 -26.09 14.21 15.31
C TYR A 81 -24.64 14.27 14.82
N HIS A 82 -24.19 13.22 14.13
CA HIS A 82 -22.84 13.09 13.59
C HIS A 82 -22.55 14.24 12.63
N LEU A 83 -23.44 14.51 11.68
CA LEU A 83 -23.29 15.63 10.75
C LEU A 83 -23.39 17.00 11.43
N GLU A 84 -24.18 17.17 12.48
CA GLU A 84 -24.26 18.44 13.22
C GLU A 84 -22.99 18.71 14.07
N HIS A 85 -22.29 17.67 14.52
CA HIS A 85 -21.20 17.80 15.49
C HIS A 85 -19.82 17.42 14.93
N CYS A 86 -19.74 16.91 13.70
CA CYS A 86 -18.49 16.65 13.00
C CYS A 86 -17.95 17.93 12.36
N HIS A 87 -17.50 18.87 13.21
CA HIS A 87 -16.87 20.13 12.81
C HIS A 87 -15.39 20.12 13.20
N GLY A 88 -14.50 20.48 12.25
CA GLY A 88 -13.08 20.74 12.55
C GLY A 88 -12.22 19.49 12.73
N GLU A 89 -12.39 18.47 11.88
CA GLU A 89 -11.51 17.29 11.77
C GLU A 89 -11.46 16.40 13.03
N GLU A 90 -12.40 16.55 13.96
CA GLU A 90 -12.44 15.76 15.20
C GLU A 90 -12.77 14.27 14.94
N TYR A 91 -13.67 14.02 13.99
CA TYR A 91 -14.11 12.70 13.57
C TYR A 91 -14.13 12.62 12.03
N ASP A 92 -14.08 11.39 11.50
CA ASP A 92 -14.39 11.14 10.08
C ASP A 92 -15.85 11.58 9.83
N PRO A 93 -16.13 12.49 8.87
CA PRO A 93 -17.47 12.99 8.60
C PRO A 93 -18.34 12.06 7.74
N ILE A 94 -17.73 11.06 7.09
CA ILE A 94 -18.36 10.12 6.17
C ILE A 94 -18.62 8.79 6.88
N ARG A 95 -17.73 8.36 7.79
CA ARG A 95 -17.73 7.01 8.36
C ARG A 95 -17.78 7.00 9.89
N PHE A 96 -18.62 6.13 10.45
CA PHE A 96 -18.72 5.93 11.90
C PHE A 96 -19.17 4.52 12.26
N ILE A 97 -19.01 4.16 13.54
CA ILE A 97 -19.28 2.81 14.07
C ILE A 97 -20.44 2.86 15.05
N VAL A 98 -21.33 1.87 15.01
CA VAL A 98 -22.50 1.76 15.90
C VAL A 98 -22.60 0.38 16.53
N ALA A 99 -22.67 0.35 17.86
CA ALA A 99 -23.04 -0.85 18.61
C ALA A 99 -24.57 -1.03 18.62
N VAL A 100 -25.02 -2.19 18.12
CA VAL A 100 -26.45 -2.55 18.05
C VAL A 100 -26.83 -3.79 18.87
N SER A 101 -25.85 -4.47 19.46
CA SER A 101 -26.05 -5.61 20.37
C SER A 101 -25.21 -5.46 21.63
N LYS A 102 -25.71 -6.01 22.75
CA LYS A 102 -24.94 -6.07 24.01
C LYS A 102 -23.80 -7.06 23.90
N ASP A 103 -24.00 -8.11 23.11
CA ASP A 103 -23.01 -9.16 22.86
C ASP A 103 -22.16 -8.79 21.62
N TRP A 104 -21.73 -7.52 21.53
CA TRP A 104 -20.98 -6.96 20.40
C TRP A 104 -19.67 -7.71 20.09
N ASN A 105 -19.14 -8.48 21.03
CA ASN A 105 -17.95 -9.30 20.82
C ASN A 105 -18.25 -10.47 19.87
N GLU A 106 -19.44 -11.07 19.99
CA GLU A 106 -19.91 -12.15 19.13
C GLU A 106 -20.65 -11.58 17.92
N ASP A 107 -21.59 -10.67 18.15
CA ASP A 107 -22.51 -10.15 17.13
C ASP A 107 -21.89 -9.05 16.25
N GLY A 108 -20.74 -8.52 16.65
CA GLY A 108 -20.08 -7.42 15.96
C GLY A 108 -20.71 -6.04 16.17
N VAL A 109 -20.25 -5.11 15.33
CA VAL A 109 -20.72 -3.71 15.25
C VAL A 109 -21.13 -3.39 13.82
N LEU A 110 -21.89 -2.32 13.64
CA LEU A 110 -22.15 -1.76 12.32
C LEU A 110 -21.08 -0.72 11.99
N LEU A 111 -20.41 -0.87 10.84
CA LEU A 111 -19.71 0.22 10.18
C LEU A 111 -20.69 0.87 9.22
N VAL A 112 -20.80 2.20 9.31
CA VAL A 112 -21.68 3.01 8.48
C VAL A 112 -20.83 3.89 7.59
N THR A 113 -21.20 3.97 6.31
CA THR A 113 -20.77 5.03 5.39
C THR A 113 -21.97 5.90 5.05
N LEU A 114 -21.77 7.21 4.98
CA LEU A 114 -22.81 8.19 4.58
C LEU A 114 -22.75 8.53 3.10
N ASP A 115 -21.73 8.03 2.41
CA ASP A 115 -21.47 8.27 1.00
C ASP A 115 -20.93 7.02 0.33
N ASP A 116 -21.15 6.92 -0.97
CA ASP A 116 -20.57 5.89 -1.82
C ASP A 116 -19.33 6.44 -2.54
N ASP A 117 -18.58 5.55 -3.19
CA ASP A 117 -17.38 5.92 -3.93
C ASP A 117 -17.71 6.75 -5.19
N GLU A 118 -18.98 6.79 -5.61
CA GLU A 118 -19.49 7.64 -6.69
C GLU A 118 -19.87 9.07 -6.21
N LEU A 119 -19.73 9.37 -4.92
CA LEU A 119 -20.09 10.65 -4.29
C LEU A 119 -21.57 11.01 -4.45
N ALA A 120 -22.44 10.01 -4.56
CA ALA A 120 -23.88 10.17 -4.74
C ALA A 120 -24.61 10.43 -3.40
N CYS A 121 -23.88 10.53 -2.30
CA CYS A 121 -24.39 10.70 -0.93
C CYS A 121 -25.30 9.52 -0.53
N GLN A 122 -25.00 8.31 -0.98
CA GLN A 122 -25.78 7.11 -0.66
C GLN A 122 -25.25 6.46 0.62
N PRO A 123 -26.04 6.44 1.71
CA PRO A 123 -25.62 5.82 2.94
C PRO A 123 -25.75 4.29 2.84
N ASP A 124 -24.80 3.58 3.43
CA ASP A 124 -24.83 2.14 3.53
C ASP A 124 -24.21 1.67 4.86
N LYS A 125 -24.41 0.39 5.20
CA LYS A 125 -23.88 -0.22 6.42
C LYS A 125 -23.54 -1.68 6.22
N ILE A 126 -22.52 -2.13 6.93
CA ILE A 126 -22.17 -3.54 7.04
C ILE A 126 -21.90 -3.90 8.50
N ARG A 127 -22.20 -5.15 8.85
CA ARG A 127 -21.88 -5.72 10.16
C ARG A 127 -20.54 -6.43 10.08
N LEU A 128 -19.66 -6.14 11.03
CA LEU A 128 -18.34 -6.74 11.12
C LEU A 128 -17.95 -7.00 12.58
N LYS A 129 -16.97 -7.89 12.81
CA LYS A 129 -16.41 -8.11 14.15
C LYS A 129 -15.79 -6.80 14.68
N ALA A 130 -16.06 -6.49 15.94
CA ALA A 130 -15.58 -5.26 16.57
C ALA A 130 -14.07 -5.07 16.35
N LYS A 131 -13.27 -6.10 16.56
CA LYS A 131 -11.80 -6.06 16.39
C LYS A 131 -11.26 -5.60 15.04
N ARG A 132 -12.06 -5.72 13.97
CA ARG A 132 -11.69 -5.32 12.61
C ARG A 132 -12.04 -3.86 12.29
N ALA A 133 -12.86 -3.21 13.12
CA ALA A 133 -13.51 -1.95 12.74
C ALA A 133 -12.53 -0.79 12.56
N GLY A 134 -11.53 -0.64 13.44
CA GLY A 134 -10.52 0.41 13.29
C GLY A 134 -9.64 0.23 12.06
N LEU A 135 -9.30 -1.02 11.72
CA LEU A 135 -8.54 -1.35 10.51
C LEU A 135 -9.36 -1.14 9.23
N ALA A 136 -10.65 -1.52 9.25
CA ALA A 136 -11.56 -1.30 8.13
C ALA A 136 -11.70 0.20 7.80
N VAL A 137 -11.91 1.03 8.83
CA VAL A 137 -11.94 2.49 8.68
C VAL A 137 -10.63 2.99 8.07
N ALA A 138 -9.48 2.55 8.59
CA ALA A 138 -8.17 2.95 8.06
C ALA A 138 -8.03 2.66 6.56
N ASN A 139 -8.36 1.43 6.15
CA ASN A 139 -8.25 0.98 4.77
C ASN A 139 -9.16 1.77 3.83
N LEU A 140 -10.38 2.07 4.26
CA LEU A 140 -11.34 2.87 3.49
C LEU A 140 -10.91 4.35 3.41
N GLN A 141 -10.30 4.91 4.46
CA GLN A 141 -9.84 6.29 4.49
C GLN A 141 -8.62 6.55 3.60
N ILE A 142 -7.71 5.59 3.49
CA ILE A 142 -6.53 5.70 2.61
C ILE A 142 -6.79 5.15 1.19
N ALA A 143 -8.05 4.84 0.87
CA ALA A 143 -8.49 4.21 -0.38
C ALA A 143 -7.76 2.90 -0.74
N ASN A 144 -7.25 2.17 0.26
CA ASN A 144 -6.65 0.85 0.07
C ASN A 144 -7.69 -0.12 -0.53
N MET A 145 -8.94 -0.01 -0.08
CA MET A 145 -10.11 -0.70 -0.63
C MET A 145 -11.29 0.27 -0.77
N ASP A 146 -12.19 0.00 -1.71
CA ASP A 146 -13.45 0.74 -1.84
C ASP A 146 -14.56 0.08 -1.02
N TRP A 147 -15.74 0.70 -0.93
CA TRP A 147 -16.82 0.22 -0.07
C TRP A 147 -17.41 -1.11 -0.56
N GLU A 148 -17.54 -1.29 -1.87
CA GLU A 148 -18.07 -2.52 -2.46
C GLU A 148 -17.09 -3.69 -2.29
N ASP A 149 -15.80 -3.47 -2.57
CA ASP A 149 -14.71 -4.42 -2.31
C ASP A 149 -14.68 -4.85 -0.84
N PHE A 150 -14.91 -3.90 0.10
CA PHE A 150 -14.96 -4.21 1.52
C PHE A 150 -16.14 -5.10 1.89
N LYS A 151 -17.32 -4.85 1.32
CA LYS A 151 -18.49 -5.70 1.55
C LYS A 151 -18.24 -7.11 1.02
N GLU A 152 -17.67 -7.26 -0.18
CA GLU A 152 -17.32 -8.57 -0.73
C GLU A 152 -16.29 -9.30 0.16
N TYR A 153 -15.27 -8.59 0.64
CA TYR A 153 -14.23 -9.16 1.51
C TYR A 153 -14.75 -9.66 2.87
N ASP A 154 -15.74 -9.01 3.46
CA ASP A 154 -16.28 -9.40 4.77
C ASP A 154 -17.41 -10.46 4.64
N LEU A 155 -18.12 -10.49 3.51
CA LEU A 155 -19.16 -11.51 3.22
C LEU A 155 -18.56 -12.92 2.99
N ASP A 156 -17.35 -13.02 2.47
CA ASP A 156 -16.63 -14.29 2.28
C ASP A 156 -16.04 -14.87 3.58
N GLY A 157 -16.19 -14.17 4.72
CA GLY A 157 -15.49 -14.43 5.99
C GLY A 157 -16.33 -14.94 7.17
N GLU A 158 -17.56 -15.40 6.95
CA GLU A 158 -18.56 -15.86 7.95
C GLU A 158 -19.47 -14.75 8.56
N ALA A 159 -20.66 -14.60 7.98
CA ALA A 159 -21.96 -14.57 8.69
C ALA A 159 -23.12 -14.43 7.69
N GLN A 160 -23.64 -15.55 7.18
CA GLN A 160 -25.03 -15.59 6.74
C GLN A 160 -25.91 -15.41 7.99
N THR A 161 -26.61 -14.29 8.08
CA THR A 161 -27.86 -14.24 8.86
C THR A 161 -29.00 -14.57 7.92
N ASP A 162 -29.73 -15.60 8.31
CA ASP A 162 -30.92 -16.14 7.66
C ASP A 162 -31.92 -15.03 7.27
N ASP A 163 -32.27 -14.98 5.99
CA ASP A 163 -33.61 -14.58 5.56
C ASP A 163 -34.15 -15.68 4.64
N GLU A 164 -35.13 -16.41 5.19
CA GLU A 164 -35.99 -17.37 4.51
C GLU A 164 -36.79 -16.67 3.40
N ASP A 165 -36.91 -17.25 2.19
CA ASP A 165 -38.22 -17.73 1.72
C ASP A 165 -38.14 -18.60 0.44
N ASP A 166 -38.40 -19.88 0.71
CA ASP A 166 -39.36 -20.79 0.11
C ASP A 166 -39.32 -21.38 -1.32
N GLY A 167 -39.38 -22.72 -1.32
CA GLY A 167 -40.18 -23.45 -2.31
C GLY A 167 -39.74 -24.88 -2.64
N GLN A 168 -40.25 -25.86 -1.87
CA GLN A 168 -40.62 -27.23 -2.32
C GLN A 168 -39.45 -28.15 -2.75
N GLY A 169 -39.26 -29.38 -2.27
CA GLY A 169 -40.17 -30.40 -1.75
C GLY A 169 -39.64 -31.77 -2.20
N ASP A 170 -40.05 -32.81 -1.48
CA ASP A 170 -39.88 -34.26 -1.72
C ASP A 170 -38.58 -34.96 -1.27
N ASP A 171 -38.67 -35.47 -0.04
CA ASP A 171 -38.77 -36.91 0.26
C ASP A 171 -37.91 -37.89 -0.55
N SER A 172 -36.97 -38.53 0.13
CA SER A 172 -36.86 -40.01 0.14
C SER A 172 -36.05 -40.46 1.35
N ASP A 173 -36.76 -41.09 2.30
CA ASP A 173 -36.21 -42.09 3.21
C ASP A 173 -35.34 -43.11 2.46
N ASP A 174 -34.25 -43.58 3.05
CA ASP A 174 -34.14 -45.00 3.41
C ASP A 174 -32.84 -45.33 4.19
N SER A 175 -33.05 -45.90 5.40
CA SER A 175 -32.36 -47.06 6.02
C SER A 175 -30.83 -47.17 6.05
N ASP A 176 -30.19 -47.90 6.97
CA ASP A 176 -30.43 -48.42 8.33
C ASP A 176 -29.05 -48.94 8.77
N ASP A 177 -28.83 -48.98 10.08
CA ASP A 177 -27.73 -49.60 10.83
C ASP A 177 -26.96 -50.76 10.15
N SER A 178 -25.63 -50.77 10.31
CA SER A 178 -24.83 -51.99 10.58
C SER A 178 -23.41 -51.63 11.04
N ASP A 179 -23.15 -51.82 12.33
CA ASP A 179 -21.81 -51.99 12.89
C ASP A 179 -21.14 -53.27 12.34
N ASP A 180 -19.89 -53.19 11.89
CA ASP A 180 -18.99 -54.35 11.86
C ASP A 180 -17.53 -53.90 12.06
N GLU A 181 -16.93 -54.32 13.18
CA GLU A 181 -15.52 -54.15 13.48
C GLU A 181 -14.70 -55.20 12.70
N GLY A 182 -13.70 -54.74 11.95
CA GLY A 182 -12.81 -55.61 11.19
C GLY A 182 -11.46 -54.96 10.91
N ASP A 183 -10.59 -55.09 11.90
CA ASP A 183 -9.15 -54.78 11.89
C ASP A 183 -8.41 -55.56 10.79
N SER A 184 -7.79 -54.87 9.83
CA SER A 184 -6.65 -55.38 9.08
C SER A 184 -5.86 -54.26 8.40
N ASP A 185 -4.66 -54.01 8.95
CA ASP A 185 -3.54 -53.33 8.32
C ASP A 185 -3.30 -53.85 6.89
N GLU A 186 -3.53 -53.02 5.86
CA GLU A 186 -2.75 -53.05 4.63
C GLU A 186 -2.55 -51.61 4.12
N ASP A 187 -1.28 -51.21 4.13
CA ASP A 187 -0.71 -50.04 3.50
C ASP A 187 -1.31 -49.81 2.11
N SER A 188 -2.22 -48.86 2.03
CA SER A 188 -2.57 -48.18 0.79
C SER A 188 -2.46 -46.71 1.10
N ASP A 189 -1.34 -46.11 0.72
CA ASP A 189 -1.21 -44.66 0.60
C ASP A 189 -2.29 -44.23 -0.42
N ASP A 190 -3.45 -43.93 0.12
CA ASP A 190 -4.56 -43.27 -0.54
C ASP A 190 -4.06 -41.88 -0.88
N ASP A 191 -3.64 -41.71 -2.14
CA ASP A 191 -3.45 -40.43 -2.83
C ASP A 191 -4.81 -39.71 -2.92
N GLY A 192 -5.40 -39.43 -1.76
CA GLY A 192 -6.58 -38.60 -1.62
C GLY A 192 -6.22 -37.22 -2.13
N ASP A 193 -6.91 -36.81 -3.19
CA ASP A 193 -6.84 -35.51 -3.86
C ASP A 193 -6.58 -34.37 -2.87
N ASP A 194 -5.30 -34.03 -2.71
CA ASP A 194 -4.80 -32.87 -1.98
C ASP A 194 -4.99 -31.59 -2.82
N GLU A 195 -5.95 -31.59 -3.76
CA GLU A 195 -6.31 -30.46 -4.63
C GLU A 195 -6.83 -29.25 -3.82
N ASP A 196 -7.13 -29.45 -2.54
CA ASP A 196 -7.66 -28.43 -1.64
C ASP A 196 -6.61 -27.68 -0.80
N LYS A 197 -5.33 -28.08 -0.85
CA LYS A 197 -4.28 -27.36 -0.13
C LYS A 197 -3.76 -26.19 -0.97
N PRO A 198 -3.77 -24.95 -0.44
CA PRO A 198 -3.22 -23.80 -1.17
C PRO A 198 -1.76 -24.06 -1.52
N THR A 199 -1.40 -23.87 -2.79
CA THR A 199 -0.04 -24.09 -3.27
C THR A 199 0.91 -23.06 -2.64
N ALA A 200 2.16 -23.48 -2.43
CA ALA A 200 3.17 -22.59 -1.90
C ALA A 200 3.36 -21.39 -2.86
N PRO A 201 3.66 -20.18 -2.36
CA PRO A 201 3.80 -18.98 -3.19
C PRO A 201 4.85 -19.08 -4.31
N ASP A 202 5.81 -19.98 -4.15
CA ASP A 202 6.91 -20.29 -5.06
C ASP A 202 6.66 -21.51 -5.96
N ASP A 203 5.48 -22.12 -5.88
CA ASP A 203 5.07 -23.19 -6.77
C ASP A 203 4.49 -22.60 -8.07
N PRO A 204 5.07 -22.89 -9.25
CA PRO A 204 4.52 -22.40 -10.52
C PRO A 204 3.25 -23.13 -10.96
N GLY A 205 2.89 -24.22 -10.26
CA GLY A 205 1.83 -25.14 -10.64
C GLY A 205 2.05 -25.79 -12.01
N SER A 206 0.96 -26.14 -12.68
CA SER A 206 1.07 -26.79 -13.99
C SER A 206 1.44 -25.77 -15.09
N PRO A 207 2.19 -26.16 -16.13
CA PRO A 207 2.48 -25.26 -17.25
C PRO A 207 1.23 -24.71 -17.94
N GLU A 208 0.14 -25.50 -17.99
CA GLU A 208 -1.09 -25.14 -18.67
C GLU A 208 -1.99 -24.26 -17.80
N HIS A 209 -2.20 -24.62 -16.52
CA HIS A 209 -3.17 -23.95 -15.65
C HIS A 209 -2.54 -22.97 -14.64
N GLY A 210 -1.24 -23.07 -14.39
CA GLY A 210 -0.55 -22.26 -13.39
C GLY A 210 -0.70 -22.84 -11.99
N PRO A 211 -0.35 -22.06 -10.94
CA PRO A 211 -0.58 -22.45 -9.55
C PRO A 211 -2.08 -22.55 -9.26
N VAL A 212 -2.43 -23.33 -8.23
CA VAL A 212 -3.80 -23.30 -7.70
C VAL A 212 -4.05 -21.90 -7.14
N PRO A 213 -5.13 -21.21 -7.54
CA PRO A 213 -5.46 -19.91 -7.00
C PRO A 213 -5.51 -19.98 -5.47
N PRO A 214 -5.16 -18.89 -4.76
CA PRO A 214 -5.38 -18.86 -3.33
C PRO A 214 -6.87 -19.02 -3.02
N LYS A 215 -7.22 -19.22 -1.74
CA LYS A 215 -8.62 -19.29 -1.29
C LYS A 215 -9.15 -17.95 -0.74
N ARG A 216 -8.26 -16.96 -0.59
CA ARG A 216 -8.58 -15.63 -0.09
C ARG A 216 -7.71 -14.59 -0.78
N ASN A 217 -8.16 -13.34 -0.75
CA ASN A 217 -7.40 -12.21 -1.27
C ASN A 217 -6.15 -11.88 -0.40
N ALA A 218 -5.18 -11.20 -0.99
CA ALA A 218 -4.08 -10.57 -0.28
C ALA A 218 -4.58 -9.38 0.57
N PRO A 219 -3.89 -8.98 1.65
CA PRO A 219 -4.23 -7.80 2.44
C PRO A 219 -4.35 -6.49 1.62
N GLU A 220 -3.62 -6.40 0.52
CA GLU A 220 -3.54 -5.26 -0.40
C GLU A 220 -4.58 -5.35 -1.53
N GLY A 221 -5.50 -6.32 -1.47
CA GLY A 221 -6.58 -6.47 -2.44
C GLY A 221 -6.18 -7.18 -3.74
N PHE A 222 -4.89 -7.47 -3.96
CA PHE A 222 -4.43 -8.22 -5.12
C PHE A 222 -3.10 -8.96 -4.89
N TYR A 223 -2.86 -9.97 -5.71
CA TYR A 223 -1.56 -10.63 -5.87
C TYR A 223 -0.82 -10.09 -7.09
N ILE A 224 0.47 -9.83 -6.97
CA ILE A 224 1.35 -9.54 -8.10
C ILE A 224 1.92 -10.86 -8.64
N GLY A 225 1.68 -11.11 -9.93
CA GLY A 225 2.22 -12.29 -10.61
C GLY A 225 3.73 -12.20 -10.80
N VAL A 226 4.44 -13.30 -10.61
CA VAL A 226 5.88 -13.41 -10.84
C VAL A 226 6.15 -14.50 -11.88
N TYR A 227 6.97 -14.19 -12.88
CA TYR A 227 7.45 -15.14 -13.88
C TYR A 227 8.96 -15.23 -13.77
N ALA A 228 9.53 -16.42 -13.89
CA ALA A 228 10.99 -16.59 -13.77
C ALA A 228 11.52 -17.47 -14.87
N ILE A 229 12.70 -17.17 -15.41
CA ILE A 229 13.38 -18.10 -16.31
C ILE A 229 13.89 -19.33 -15.56
N GLN A 230 14.14 -20.42 -16.30
CA GLN A 230 14.75 -21.61 -15.72
C GLN A 230 16.12 -21.30 -15.07
N GLY A 231 16.35 -21.84 -13.87
CA GLY A 231 17.61 -21.70 -13.14
C GLY A 231 17.62 -20.61 -12.06
N VAL A 232 16.53 -19.88 -11.89
CA VAL A 232 16.33 -18.95 -10.77
C VAL A 232 15.97 -19.73 -9.49
N ASP A 233 16.52 -19.32 -8.35
CA ASP A 233 16.05 -19.76 -7.04
C ASP A 233 14.70 -19.10 -6.73
N LEU A 234 13.61 -19.82 -7.05
CA LEU A 234 12.24 -19.33 -6.95
C LEU A 234 11.85 -18.96 -5.52
N LYS A 235 12.33 -19.73 -4.53
CA LYS A 235 12.05 -19.49 -3.12
C LYS A 235 12.72 -18.20 -2.66
N ALA A 236 13.99 -18.02 -2.99
CA ALA A 236 14.72 -16.79 -2.67
C ALA A 236 14.09 -15.59 -3.37
N LEU A 237 13.75 -15.72 -4.66
CA LEU A 237 13.08 -14.68 -5.44
C LEU A 237 11.78 -14.22 -4.76
N ILE A 238 10.86 -15.15 -4.50
CA ILE A 238 9.56 -14.82 -3.92
C ILE A 238 9.71 -14.20 -2.53
N ASN A 239 10.63 -14.70 -1.71
CA ASN A 239 10.90 -14.08 -0.41
C ASN A 239 11.42 -12.64 -0.53
N ALA A 240 12.20 -12.33 -1.56
CA ALA A 240 12.81 -11.01 -1.73
C ALA A 240 11.85 -9.97 -2.33
N VAL A 241 11.00 -10.37 -3.27
CA VAL A 241 10.01 -9.45 -3.85
C VAL A 241 8.77 -9.27 -2.96
N ASN A 242 8.52 -10.17 -2.02
CA ASN A 242 7.33 -10.12 -1.19
C ASN A 242 7.43 -9.12 -0.02
N PHE A 243 6.32 -8.42 0.26
CA PHE A 243 6.11 -7.59 1.45
C PHE A 243 6.33 -8.38 2.75
N ALA A 244 7.39 -8.08 3.49
CA ALA A 244 7.56 -8.62 4.82
C ALA A 244 7.42 -7.50 5.86
N ASP A 245 6.20 -7.35 6.39
CA ASP A 245 6.11 -7.23 7.84
C ASP A 245 6.74 -8.49 8.42
N TRP A 246 7.67 -8.30 9.36
CA TRP A 246 8.50 -9.32 9.97
C TRP A 246 7.59 -10.24 10.81
N GLY A 247 6.90 -11.18 10.15
CA GLY A 247 5.92 -12.05 10.80
C GLY A 247 4.82 -12.64 9.91
N ARG A 248 4.63 -12.15 8.67
CA ARG A 248 3.62 -12.75 7.77
C ARG A 248 3.99 -14.18 7.41
N LYS A 249 3.01 -15.08 7.43
CA LYS A 249 3.17 -16.46 6.95
C LYS A 249 3.35 -16.44 5.44
N ARG A 250 4.12 -17.37 4.88
CA ARG A 250 4.36 -17.45 3.41
C ARG A 250 3.05 -17.46 2.60
N GLN A 251 2.02 -18.13 3.10
CA GLN A 251 0.70 -18.17 2.47
C GLN A 251 0.03 -16.78 2.33
N ASP A 252 0.51 -15.76 3.04
CA ASP A 252 -0.03 -14.40 3.06
C ASP A 252 0.81 -13.43 2.21
N PHE A 253 1.73 -13.97 1.41
CA PHE A 253 2.57 -13.19 0.52
C PHE A 253 1.74 -12.63 -0.64
N ASN A 254 1.97 -11.37 -1.01
CA ASN A 254 1.26 -10.69 -2.11
C ASN A 254 1.88 -11.02 -3.47
N THR A 255 3.08 -11.56 -3.49
CA THR A 255 3.71 -12.02 -4.73
C THR A 255 3.53 -13.53 -4.90
N ARG A 256 3.18 -13.97 -6.11
CA ARG A 256 2.93 -15.38 -6.44
C ARG A 256 3.60 -15.77 -7.74
N LEU A 257 4.35 -16.86 -7.74
CA LEU A 257 4.91 -17.42 -8.97
C LEU A 257 3.78 -17.94 -9.87
N GLN A 258 3.78 -17.56 -11.14
CA GLN A 258 2.74 -17.89 -12.12
C GLN A 258 3.21 -18.86 -13.20
N ALA A 259 4.52 -18.86 -13.50
CA ALA A 259 5.16 -19.85 -14.37
C ALA A 259 6.68 -19.75 -14.33
N VAL A 260 7.33 -20.86 -14.67
CA VAL A 260 8.73 -20.87 -15.12
C VAL A 260 8.76 -20.76 -16.63
N LEU A 261 9.36 -19.69 -17.14
CA LEU A 261 9.50 -19.42 -18.56
C LEU A 261 10.62 -20.28 -19.17
N PRO A 262 10.52 -20.64 -20.48
CA PRO A 262 11.60 -21.34 -21.18
C PRO A 262 12.93 -20.59 -21.06
N ALA A 263 14.06 -21.30 -21.04
CA ALA A 263 15.39 -20.69 -20.92
C ALA A 263 15.83 -19.86 -22.14
N SER A 264 15.11 -19.95 -23.26
CA SER A 264 15.40 -19.22 -24.50
C SER A 264 14.14 -18.64 -25.11
N GLY A 265 14.21 -17.42 -25.61
CA GLY A 265 13.11 -16.74 -26.31
C GLY A 265 12.90 -15.33 -25.79
N ASP A 266 11.80 -14.72 -26.23
CA ASP A 266 11.35 -13.43 -25.71
C ASP A 266 10.52 -13.68 -24.44
N PHE A 267 11.19 -13.61 -23.28
CA PHE A 267 10.57 -13.87 -21.99
C PHE A 267 9.44 -12.87 -21.67
N ILE A 268 9.58 -11.62 -22.13
CA ILE A 268 8.57 -10.58 -21.94
C ILE A 268 7.32 -10.94 -22.74
N ALA A 269 7.47 -11.21 -24.04
CA ALA A 269 6.34 -11.60 -24.88
C ALA A 269 5.65 -12.88 -24.39
N ASN A 270 6.43 -13.87 -23.93
CA ASN A 270 5.89 -15.12 -23.37
C ASN A 270 5.08 -14.87 -22.10
N ALA A 271 5.60 -14.07 -21.16
CA ALA A 271 4.90 -13.74 -19.92
C ALA A 271 3.64 -12.91 -20.21
N MET A 272 3.73 -11.91 -21.10
CA MET A 272 2.59 -11.08 -21.50
C MET A 272 1.47 -11.90 -22.16
N ALA A 273 1.81 -12.93 -22.93
CA ALA A 273 0.83 -13.83 -23.54
C ALA A 273 0.19 -14.79 -22.52
N LEU A 274 0.93 -15.14 -21.46
CA LEU A 274 0.47 -16.08 -20.44
C LEU A 274 -0.35 -15.40 -19.34
N HIS A 275 -0.03 -14.15 -18.99
CA HIS A 275 -0.61 -13.46 -17.85
C HIS A 275 -2.14 -13.30 -17.91
N PRO A 276 -2.76 -12.88 -19.02
CA PRO A 276 -4.22 -12.82 -19.12
C PRO A 276 -4.91 -14.15 -18.83
N ARG A 277 -4.31 -15.28 -19.28
CA ARG A 277 -4.84 -16.63 -19.01
C ARG A 277 -4.74 -17.02 -17.55
N ARG A 278 -3.75 -16.48 -16.82
CA ARG A 278 -3.61 -16.68 -15.37
C ARG A 278 -4.62 -15.83 -14.60
N CYS A 279 -4.90 -14.61 -15.06
CA CYS A 279 -5.97 -13.78 -14.49
C CYS A 279 -7.35 -14.40 -14.69
N GLU A 280 -7.58 -15.15 -15.78
CA GLU A 280 -8.84 -15.89 -15.99
C GLU A 280 -9.09 -16.96 -14.92
N THR A 281 -8.05 -17.56 -14.36
CA THR A 281 -8.16 -18.60 -13.33
C THR A 281 -7.97 -18.08 -11.91
N ASN A 282 -7.34 -16.92 -11.74
CA ASN A 282 -7.11 -16.28 -10.44
C ASN A 282 -7.58 -14.82 -10.49
N GLN A 283 -8.80 -14.59 -9.99
CA GLN A 283 -9.45 -13.27 -10.00
C GLN A 283 -8.71 -12.20 -9.20
N TRP A 284 -7.89 -12.60 -8.22
CA TRP A 284 -7.12 -11.68 -7.38
C TRP A 284 -5.75 -11.35 -7.96
N LEU A 285 -5.37 -11.89 -9.11
CA LEU A 285 -4.11 -11.53 -9.77
C LEU A 285 -4.22 -10.13 -10.38
N HIS A 286 -3.24 -9.27 -10.11
CA HIS A 286 -3.19 -7.91 -10.64
C HIS A 286 -3.20 -7.94 -12.17
N LYS A 287 -4.26 -7.41 -12.78
CA LYS A 287 -4.56 -7.58 -14.22
C LYS A 287 -3.54 -6.97 -15.17
N PHE A 288 -2.89 -5.88 -14.74
CA PHE A 288 -2.03 -5.08 -15.63
C PHE A 288 -0.54 -5.14 -15.33
N LEU A 289 -0.13 -5.57 -14.13
CA LEU A 289 1.24 -5.43 -13.61
C LEU A 289 1.74 -6.76 -13.07
N PHE A 290 2.94 -7.16 -13.48
CA PHE A 290 3.58 -8.38 -13.02
C PHE A 290 5.11 -8.31 -13.14
N PHE A 291 5.80 -9.18 -12.40
CA PHE A 291 7.26 -9.27 -12.42
C PHE A 291 7.79 -10.37 -13.33
N ILE A 292 8.96 -10.13 -13.94
CA ILE A 292 9.77 -11.14 -14.62
C ILE A 292 11.19 -11.14 -14.03
N ALA A 293 11.61 -12.28 -13.49
CA ALA A 293 13.02 -12.58 -13.24
C ALA A 293 13.64 -13.13 -14.53
N ASP A 294 14.23 -12.23 -15.32
CA ASP A 294 14.82 -12.50 -16.64
C ASP A 294 16.30 -12.87 -16.60
N THR A 295 16.86 -13.05 -15.40
CA THR A 295 18.25 -13.46 -15.17
C THR A 295 18.30 -14.56 -14.10
N THR A 296 19.35 -15.38 -14.10
CA THR A 296 19.54 -16.45 -13.09
C THR A 296 19.90 -15.94 -11.70
N ASP A 297 20.33 -14.66 -11.60
CA ASP A 297 20.67 -14.00 -10.35
C ASP A 297 19.89 -12.68 -10.23
N PRO A 298 18.59 -12.75 -9.93
CA PRO A 298 17.73 -11.56 -9.82
C PRO A 298 18.08 -10.67 -8.64
N MET A 299 18.79 -11.18 -7.61
CA MET A 299 19.24 -10.35 -6.49
C MET A 299 20.23 -9.29 -6.95
N GLU A 300 21.21 -9.70 -7.76
CA GLU A 300 22.18 -8.75 -8.33
C GLU A 300 21.55 -7.91 -9.45
N ASN A 301 20.85 -8.57 -10.37
CA ASN A 301 20.43 -7.98 -11.65
C ASN A 301 18.99 -7.44 -11.65
N GLY A 302 18.30 -7.51 -10.53
CA GLY A 302 16.93 -7.05 -10.38
C GLY A 302 15.90 -7.91 -11.12
N VAL A 303 14.64 -7.48 -10.99
CA VAL A 303 13.47 -8.02 -11.68
C VAL A 303 12.85 -6.96 -12.58
N LEU A 304 12.20 -7.37 -13.66
CA LEU A 304 11.44 -6.47 -14.53
C LEU A 304 10.00 -6.40 -14.06
N LEU A 305 9.51 -5.22 -13.70
CA LEU A 305 8.08 -4.94 -13.70
C LEU A 305 7.62 -4.72 -15.14
N VAL A 306 6.54 -5.37 -15.54
CA VAL A 306 5.98 -5.32 -16.89
C VAL A 306 4.53 -4.87 -16.84
N SER A 307 4.14 -4.01 -17.78
CA SER A 307 2.77 -3.57 -17.94
C SER A 307 2.10 -4.20 -19.17
N LEU A 308 0.86 -4.68 -19.02
CA LEU A 308 -0.02 -5.02 -20.16
C LEU A 308 -0.76 -3.80 -20.74
N GLY A 309 -0.60 -2.64 -20.12
CA GLY A 309 -1.39 -1.45 -20.39
C GLY A 309 -2.71 -1.45 -19.63
N GLY A 310 -3.17 -0.27 -19.26
CA GLY A 310 -4.34 -0.09 -18.40
C GLY A 310 -4.33 1.29 -17.76
N GLU A 311 -5.15 1.47 -16.75
CA GLU A 311 -5.23 2.69 -15.96
C GLU A 311 -4.99 2.34 -14.49
N SER A 312 -4.40 3.28 -13.73
CA SER A 312 -4.33 3.19 -12.27
C SER A 312 -5.72 3.07 -11.66
N LYS A 313 -5.82 2.62 -10.41
CA LYS A 313 -7.10 2.47 -9.69
C LYS A 313 -7.96 3.74 -9.73
N HIS A 314 -7.32 4.91 -9.71
CA HIS A 314 -7.98 6.22 -9.75
C HIS A 314 -8.10 6.83 -11.16
N GLY A 315 -7.71 6.11 -12.22
CA GLY A 315 -7.75 6.62 -13.61
C GLY A 315 -6.80 7.78 -13.89
N THR A 316 -5.92 8.13 -12.94
CA THR A 316 -5.04 9.29 -12.99
C THR A 316 -3.84 9.09 -13.90
N LEU A 317 -3.37 7.85 -14.06
CA LEU A 317 -2.21 7.50 -14.88
C LEU A 317 -2.50 6.27 -15.74
N THR A 318 -2.13 6.36 -17.02
CA THR A 318 -2.18 5.21 -17.94
C THR A 318 -0.87 4.44 -17.89
N PHE A 319 -0.96 3.12 -17.76
CA PHE A 319 0.19 2.25 -17.95
C PHE A 319 0.42 2.02 -19.45
N PRO A 320 1.63 2.22 -19.97
CA PRO A 320 1.92 1.94 -21.36
C PRO A 320 2.04 0.43 -21.59
N ALA A 321 1.26 -0.10 -22.52
CA ALA A 321 1.29 -1.53 -22.85
C ALA A 321 2.67 -1.99 -23.35
N GLY A 322 3.18 -3.07 -22.78
CA GLY A 322 4.49 -3.64 -23.08
C GLY A 322 5.66 -2.86 -22.50
N ALA A 323 5.40 -1.82 -21.71
CA ALA A 323 6.47 -1.11 -21.05
C ALA A 323 7.08 -1.98 -19.94
N THR A 324 8.37 -1.80 -19.71
CA THR A 324 9.14 -2.52 -18.69
C THR A 324 9.94 -1.55 -17.84
N GLN A 325 10.13 -1.89 -16.57
CA GLN A 325 11.00 -1.14 -15.67
C GLN A 325 11.72 -2.11 -14.74
N ARG A 326 13.04 -1.96 -14.56
CA ARG A 326 13.83 -2.84 -13.72
C ARG A 326 13.89 -2.33 -12.28
N PHE A 327 13.68 -3.24 -11.34
CA PHE A 327 13.66 -2.99 -9.91
C PHE A 327 14.72 -3.84 -9.18
N PRO A 328 15.35 -3.30 -8.12
CA PRO A 328 16.26 -4.06 -7.26
C PRO A 328 15.50 -5.14 -6.47
N CYS A 329 15.73 -6.41 -6.77
CA CYS A 329 15.03 -7.49 -6.06
C CYS A 329 15.40 -7.56 -4.56
N ASP A 330 16.60 -7.08 -4.22
CA ASP A 330 17.18 -7.07 -2.87
C ASP A 330 16.77 -5.84 -2.03
N ALA A 331 15.96 -4.93 -2.57
CA ALA A 331 15.39 -3.80 -1.84
C ALA A 331 13.87 -3.92 -1.83
N THR A 332 13.37 -4.84 -1.00
CA THR A 332 11.97 -5.27 -0.92
C THR A 332 10.98 -4.10 -0.82
N ASP A 333 11.32 -3.06 -0.05
CA ASP A 333 10.50 -1.86 0.08
C ASP A 333 10.39 -1.09 -1.25
N ALA A 334 11.48 -0.99 -2.00
CA ALA A 334 11.52 -0.23 -3.26
C ALA A 334 10.70 -0.92 -4.37
N VAL A 335 10.66 -2.25 -4.37
CA VAL A 335 9.86 -3.04 -5.32
C VAL A 335 8.36 -2.85 -5.05
N ASN A 336 7.94 -3.04 -3.80
CA ASN A 336 6.51 -3.00 -3.45
C ASN A 336 5.96 -1.58 -3.40
N LEU A 337 6.67 -0.64 -2.76
CA LEU A 337 6.29 0.78 -2.79
C LEU A 337 6.24 1.30 -4.22
N GLY A 338 7.12 0.80 -5.10
CA GLY A 338 7.09 1.09 -6.52
C GLY A 338 5.79 0.65 -7.18
N VAL A 339 5.36 -0.60 -6.97
CA VAL A 339 4.13 -1.14 -7.57
C VAL A 339 2.89 -0.48 -6.97
N VAL A 340 2.78 -0.40 -5.65
CA VAL A 340 1.63 0.24 -4.97
C VAL A 340 1.50 1.69 -5.40
N ALA A 341 2.60 2.44 -5.45
CA ALA A 341 2.56 3.82 -5.93
C ALA A 341 2.17 3.91 -7.42
N MET A 342 2.54 2.95 -8.26
CA MET A 342 2.09 2.93 -9.66
C MET A 342 0.60 2.60 -9.76
N ASP A 343 0.13 1.61 -9.02
CA ASP A 343 -1.26 1.17 -9.01
C ASP A 343 -2.21 2.27 -8.49
N GLN A 344 -1.81 2.97 -7.44
CA GLN A 344 -2.52 4.15 -6.91
C GLN A 344 -2.37 5.40 -7.78
N GLY A 345 -1.65 5.32 -8.91
CA GLY A 345 -1.40 6.48 -9.77
C GLY A 345 -0.55 7.58 -9.11
N ILE A 346 0.18 7.23 -8.05
CA ILE A 346 1.14 8.10 -7.36
C ILE A 346 2.46 8.21 -8.14
N ARG A 347 2.82 7.19 -8.90
CA ARG A 347 4.07 7.13 -9.67
C ARG A 347 3.79 6.80 -11.13
N ALA A 348 4.38 7.57 -12.04
CA ALA A 348 4.38 7.25 -13.46
C ALA A 348 5.36 6.12 -13.79
N TRP A 349 5.02 5.35 -14.84
CA TRP A 349 5.81 4.24 -15.36
C TRP A 349 7.25 4.66 -15.72
N THR A 350 7.39 5.74 -16.48
CA THR A 350 8.67 6.36 -16.80
C THR A 350 8.66 7.80 -16.34
N ARG A 351 9.74 8.22 -15.68
CA ARG A 351 9.98 9.62 -15.36
C ARG A 351 10.42 10.33 -16.61
N ASP A 352 9.54 10.94 -17.40
CA ASP A 352 9.94 11.58 -18.67
C ASP A 352 10.73 12.89 -18.46
N GLN A 353 10.78 13.38 -17.22
CA GLN A 353 11.28 14.68 -16.79
C GLN A 353 12.79 14.67 -16.42
N GLY A 354 13.67 14.50 -17.40
CA GLY A 354 15.11 14.82 -17.22
C GLY A 354 15.86 13.99 -16.15
N PRO A 355 16.99 14.49 -15.61
CA PRO A 355 17.75 13.78 -14.59
C PRO A 355 17.02 13.75 -13.25
N VAL A 356 17.13 12.62 -12.57
CA VAL A 356 16.58 12.38 -11.23
C VAL A 356 17.60 12.77 -10.17
N VAL A 357 17.13 13.49 -9.15
CA VAL A 357 17.93 14.09 -8.09
C VAL A 357 17.51 13.52 -6.76
N ALA A 358 18.47 12.99 -6.01
CA ALA A 358 18.23 12.64 -4.62
C ALA A 358 18.27 13.89 -3.73
N VAL A 359 17.33 14.00 -2.80
CA VAL A 359 17.23 15.13 -1.87
C VAL A 359 17.24 14.62 -0.44
N PHE A 360 18.28 14.98 0.31
CA PHE A 360 18.41 14.69 1.75
C PHE A 360 17.96 15.90 2.56
N PHE A 361 17.07 15.70 3.54
CA PHE A 361 16.53 16.79 4.35
C PHE A 361 16.97 16.65 5.81
N TYR A 362 17.57 17.71 6.37
CA TYR A 362 17.86 17.80 7.80
C TYR A 362 17.92 19.26 8.28
N GLY A 363 16.76 19.83 8.54
CA GLY A 363 16.60 21.12 9.20
C GLY A 363 15.43 21.03 10.20
N PRO A 364 15.61 21.34 11.49
CA PRO A 364 14.62 21.10 12.55
C PRO A 364 13.46 22.12 12.56
N GLY A 365 13.15 22.74 11.42
CA GLY A 365 12.11 23.76 11.29
C GLY A 365 10.79 23.16 10.81
N LYS A 366 9.68 23.74 11.26
CA LYS A 366 8.28 23.33 11.00
C LYS A 366 7.84 23.31 9.51
N GLU A 367 8.74 23.52 8.56
CA GLU A 367 8.38 23.53 7.15
C GLU A 367 8.52 22.10 6.60
N SER A 368 7.42 21.54 6.09
CA SER A 368 7.37 20.18 5.54
C SER A 368 8.20 20.07 4.26
N VAL A 369 8.49 18.84 3.82
CA VAL A 369 9.12 18.53 2.53
C VAL A 369 8.42 19.28 1.38
N ASP A 370 7.10 19.46 1.46
CA ASP A 370 6.29 20.18 0.48
C ASP A 370 6.65 21.67 0.36
N ALA A 371 7.08 22.30 1.46
CA ALA A 371 7.52 23.69 1.47
C ALA A 371 8.88 23.87 0.75
N ALA A 372 9.78 22.88 0.85
CA ALA A 372 11.05 22.90 0.11
C ALA A 372 10.84 22.60 -1.38
N VAL A 373 9.92 21.67 -1.70
CA VAL A 373 9.57 21.31 -3.08
C VAL A 373 8.86 22.44 -3.80
N SER A 374 7.94 23.15 -3.13
CA SER A 374 7.22 24.30 -3.70
C SER A 374 8.14 25.49 -4.02
N LEU A 375 9.31 25.61 -3.41
CA LEU A 375 10.31 26.65 -3.76
C LEU A 375 10.99 26.44 -5.11
N TRP A 376 10.87 25.24 -5.70
CA TRP A 376 11.40 24.92 -7.03
C TRP A 376 10.40 25.20 -8.16
N ASP A 377 9.18 25.62 -7.83
CA ASP A 377 8.17 26.04 -8.79
C ASP A 377 8.31 27.54 -9.11
N ARG A 378 8.89 27.87 -10.26
CA ARG A 378 9.07 29.26 -10.70
C ARG A 378 7.85 29.88 -11.39
N GLU A 379 6.82 29.11 -11.78
CA GLU A 379 5.83 29.60 -12.76
C GLU A 379 4.34 29.26 -12.55
N GLN A 380 3.91 28.52 -11.52
CA GLN A 380 2.47 28.15 -11.40
C GLN A 380 1.74 28.68 -10.16
N GLU A 381 1.95 29.94 -9.79
CA GLU A 381 1.10 30.64 -8.79
C GLU A 381 -0.27 31.10 -9.36
N GLY A 382 -0.63 30.71 -10.58
CA GLY A 382 -1.90 31.10 -11.21
C GLY A 382 -2.42 30.09 -12.23
N ASP A 383 -3.64 29.59 -11.97
CA ASP A 383 -4.47 28.81 -12.89
C ASP A 383 -3.88 27.47 -13.38
N ARG A 384 -3.97 26.42 -12.55
CA ARG A 384 -4.17 25.07 -13.07
C ARG A 384 -4.91 24.17 -12.10
N LYS A 385 -5.83 23.39 -12.67
CA LYS A 385 -6.51 22.27 -12.01
C LYS A 385 -5.47 21.27 -11.51
N HIS A 386 -5.70 20.71 -10.32
CA HIS A 386 -4.89 19.70 -9.62
C HIS A 386 -4.54 18.41 -10.42
N GLU A 387 -4.95 18.27 -11.68
CA GLU A 387 -4.90 17.02 -12.45
C GLU A 387 -3.57 16.77 -13.18
N GLU A 388 -2.74 17.79 -13.41
CA GLU A 388 -1.39 17.60 -13.99
C GLU A 388 -0.35 17.76 -12.87
N ARG A 389 0.01 16.65 -12.21
CA ARG A 389 1.06 16.61 -11.17
C ARG A 389 2.33 17.35 -11.60
N ASN A 390 2.95 18.05 -10.64
CA ASN A 390 4.05 18.96 -10.89
C ASN A 390 5.26 18.19 -11.51
N PRO A 391 5.81 18.61 -12.66
CA PRO A 391 7.04 18.07 -13.27
C PRO A 391 8.17 17.66 -12.31
N TRP A 392 8.28 18.35 -11.19
CA TRP A 392 9.28 18.13 -10.14
C TRP A 392 9.07 16.85 -9.32
N GLU A 393 7.83 16.38 -9.12
CA GLU A 393 7.55 15.11 -8.42
C GLU A 393 8.18 13.91 -9.14
N GLN A 394 8.42 14.03 -10.45
CA GLN A 394 9.10 13.00 -11.24
C GLN A 394 10.63 13.13 -11.20
N ALA A 395 11.15 14.29 -10.81
CA ALA A 395 12.58 14.59 -10.86
C ALA A 395 13.29 14.43 -9.51
N PHE A 396 12.55 14.39 -8.40
CA PHE A 396 13.12 14.24 -7.05
C PHE A 396 12.86 12.85 -6.45
N VAL A 397 13.84 12.34 -5.70
CA VAL A 397 13.71 11.13 -4.88
C VAL A 397 14.22 11.42 -3.48
N PHE A 398 13.44 11.03 -2.49
CA PHE A 398 13.78 11.21 -1.09
C PHE A 398 14.29 9.89 -0.52
N PRO A 399 15.47 9.87 0.11
CA PRO A 399 15.92 8.76 0.94
C PRO A 399 14.95 8.52 2.10
N PRO A 400 14.84 7.27 2.60
CA PRO A 400 13.96 6.95 3.73
C PRO A 400 14.34 7.78 4.96
N ASP A 401 13.37 8.22 5.73
CA ASP A 401 13.53 8.98 6.98
C ASP A 401 13.59 8.09 8.22
N GLU A 402 13.34 6.80 8.07
CA GLU A 402 13.45 5.79 9.11
C GLU A 402 14.33 4.61 8.67
N GLU A 403 14.92 3.93 9.65
CA GLU A 403 15.65 2.69 9.48
C GLU A 403 15.04 1.62 10.37
N CYS A 404 14.69 0.47 9.78
CA CYS A 404 14.23 -0.70 10.51
C CYS A 404 15.43 -1.62 10.80
N PRO A 405 15.91 -1.71 12.06
CA PRO A 405 16.96 -2.65 12.43
C PRO A 405 16.43 -4.10 12.33
N ASP A 406 17.34 -5.07 12.15
CA ASP A 406 16.96 -6.48 11.98
C ASP A 406 16.11 -7.08 13.12
N ASP A 407 16.09 -6.47 14.31
CA ASP A 407 15.31 -6.94 15.46
C ASP A 407 14.67 -5.77 16.25
N GLY A 408 14.31 -4.67 15.58
CA GLY A 408 13.90 -3.44 16.27
C GLY A 408 12.79 -2.64 15.60
N GLU A 409 12.21 -1.74 16.40
CA GLU A 409 11.28 -0.71 15.93
C GLU A 409 11.97 0.22 14.92
N PRO A 410 11.22 0.79 13.94
CA PRO A 410 11.72 1.84 13.07
C PRO A 410 12.35 2.98 13.88
N VAL A 411 13.56 3.37 13.50
CA VAL A 411 14.30 4.46 14.13
C VAL A 411 14.42 5.61 13.14
N ALA A 412 13.90 6.77 13.52
CA ALA A 412 14.05 8.00 12.73
C ALA A 412 15.53 8.32 12.50
N ILE A 413 15.90 8.46 11.22
CA ILE A 413 17.23 8.81 10.77
C ILE A 413 17.43 10.31 10.99
N GLN A 414 18.38 10.65 11.85
CA GLN A 414 18.84 12.03 11.99
C GLN A 414 19.82 12.35 10.88
N TYR A 415 19.29 12.81 9.75
CA TYR A 415 20.13 13.20 8.64
C TYR A 415 21.08 14.35 9.02
N SER A 416 22.27 14.28 8.45
CA SER A 416 23.31 15.30 8.44
C SER A 416 24.05 15.17 7.10
N LEU A 417 24.97 16.09 6.77
CA LEU A 417 25.75 15.94 5.53
C LEU A 417 26.59 14.66 5.56
N GLU A 418 27.18 14.37 6.72
CA GLU A 418 27.99 13.18 6.95
C GLU A 418 27.13 11.91 6.82
N GLU A 419 25.94 11.90 7.41
CA GLU A 419 25.01 10.78 7.31
C GLU A 419 24.47 10.58 5.88
N ALA A 420 24.19 11.68 5.17
CA ALA A 420 23.81 11.63 3.76
C ALA A 420 24.93 11.03 2.90
N LEU A 421 26.18 11.45 3.11
CA LEU A 421 27.34 10.88 2.43
C LEU A 421 27.56 9.41 2.78
N ARG A 422 27.32 9.03 4.04
CA ARG A 422 27.42 7.65 4.53
C ARG A 422 26.42 6.74 3.82
N ARG A 423 25.17 7.18 3.69
CA ARG A 423 24.09 6.41 3.07
C ARG A 423 24.07 6.49 1.54
N TRP A 424 24.73 7.48 0.94
CA TRP A 424 24.70 7.72 -0.51
C TRP A 424 25.07 6.50 -1.38
N PRO A 425 26.12 5.70 -1.06
CA PRO A 425 26.41 4.48 -1.81
C PRO A 425 25.29 3.45 -1.78
N GLY A 426 24.73 3.20 -0.58
CA GLY A 426 23.59 2.31 -0.41
C GLY A 426 22.37 2.79 -1.18
N PHE A 427 22.07 4.10 -1.11
CA PHE A 427 20.98 4.71 -1.87
C PHE A 427 21.17 4.57 -3.39
N CYS A 428 22.38 4.84 -3.90
CA CYS A 428 22.70 4.67 -5.33
C CYS A 428 22.62 3.23 -5.78
N TYR A 429 22.97 2.29 -4.91
CA TYR A 429 22.88 0.85 -5.18
C TYR A 429 21.42 0.37 -5.18
N ALA A 430 20.60 0.82 -4.23
CA ALA A 430 19.16 0.56 -4.24
C ALA A 430 18.50 1.12 -5.51
N ASN A 431 18.91 2.32 -5.96
CA ASN A 431 18.40 2.94 -7.18
C ASN A 431 19.27 2.67 -8.43
N ARG A 432 20.01 1.55 -8.47
CA ARG A 432 20.98 1.26 -9.55
C ARG A 432 20.36 1.07 -10.93
N PHE A 433 19.07 0.76 -10.99
CA PHE A 433 18.33 0.57 -12.24
C PHE A 433 17.58 1.83 -12.71
N ASP A 434 17.58 2.91 -11.93
CA ASP A 434 17.15 4.20 -12.43
C ASP A 434 18.29 4.81 -13.26
N GLU A 435 18.17 4.74 -14.59
CA GLU A 435 19.15 5.31 -15.52
C GLU A 435 19.22 6.84 -15.43
N LYS A 436 18.15 7.48 -14.95
CA LYS A 436 18.05 8.93 -14.83
C LYS A 436 18.61 9.44 -13.51
N LEU A 437 18.80 8.56 -12.50
CA LEU A 437 19.44 8.94 -11.25
C LEU A 437 20.90 9.33 -11.49
N VAL A 438 21.20 10.59 -11.18
CA VAL A 438 22.56 11.12 -11.23
C VAL A 438 23.30 10.68 -9.98
N ARG A 439 24.27 9.78 -10.15
CA ARG A 439 24.96 9.15 -9.01
C ARG A 439 26.05 10.03 -8.41
N ASN A 440 26.62 10.97 -9.15
CA ASN A 440 27.72 11.82 -8.68
C ASN A 440 27.26 13.16 -8.08
N LEU A 441 25.95 13.41 -8.03
CA LEU A 441 25.38 14.66 -7.51
C LEU A 441 24.11 14.35 -6.70
N PHE A 442 23.93 15.04 -5.57
CA PHE A 442 22.67 15.06 -4.83
C PHE A 442 22.47 16.43 -4.15
N ILE A 443 21.28 16.68 -3.63
CA ILE A 443 20.93 17.92 -2.93
C ILE A 443 20.77 17.63 -1.42
N CYS A 444 21.29 18.51 -0.58
CA CYS A 444 20.96 18.57 0.84
C CYS A 444 20.23 19.86 1.19
N VAL A 445 19.15 19.72 1.95
CA VAL A 445 18.44 20.81 2.60
C VAL A 445 18.81 20.80 4.08
N ASP A 446 19.74 21.67 4.47
CA ASP A 446 20.34 21.71 5.81
C ASP A 446 19.86 22.89 6.68
N LYS A 447 18.95 23.72 6.14
CA LYS A 447 18.40 24.93 6.77
C LYS A 447 16.89 24.95 6.67
N ALA A 448 16.25 25.54 7.67
CA ALA A 448 14.80 25.66 7.71
C ALA A 448 14.25 26.63 6.64
N ASP A 449 14.93 27.76 6.40
CA ASP A 449 14.51 28.77 5.42
C ASP A 449 15.32 28.61 4.13
N VAL A 450 14.88 27.69 3.27
CA VAL A 450 15.54 27.39 1.99
C VAL A 450 15.53 28.59 1.04
N LYS A 451 14.51 29.44 1.11
CA LYS A 451 14.40 30.64 0.26
C LYS A 451 15.48 31.67 0.59
N ARG A 452 15.78 31.86 1.87
CA ARG A 452 16.80 32.82 2.31
C ARG A 452 18.21 32.22 2.29
N GLU A 453 18.35 30.95 2.66
CA GLU A 453 19.65 30.34 2.95
C GLU A 453 20.13 29.39 1.86
N GLY A 454 19.26 29.04 0.91
CA GLY A 454 19.57 28.15 -0.20
C GLY A 454 19.73 26.69 0.23
N VAL A 455 20.22 25.88 -0.71
CA VAL A 455 20.49 24.44 -0.53
C VAL A 455 21.94 24.13 -0.86
N LEU A 456 22.40 22.94 -0.48
CA LEU A 456 23.70 22.41 -0.88
C LEU A 456 23.52 21.46 -2.05
N ILE A 457 24.20 21.71 -3.16
CA ILE A 457 24.49 20.67 -4.15
C ILE A 457 25.79 19.98 -3.71
N VAL A 458 25.74 18.66 -3.57
CA VAL A 458 26.87 17.84 -3.16
C VAL A 458 27.35 17.04 -4.36
N LYS A 459 28.64 17.11 -4.66
CA LYS A 459 29.31 16.35 -5.71
C LYS A 459 30.21 15.29 -5.09
N VAL A 460 30.01 14.05 -5.51
CA VAL A 460 30.74 12.88 -5.01
C VAL A 460 31.68 12.37 -6.08
N ASP A 461 32.95 12.18 -5.72
CA ASP A 461 33.91 11.47 -6.55
C ASP A 461 33.90 9.95 -6.24
N TRP A 462 33.39 9.17 -7.19
CA TRP A 462 33.29 7.71 -7.14
C TRP A 462 34.59 6.96 -7.45
N ASN A 463 35.77 7.61 -7.36
CA ASN A 463 37.08 6.95 -7.49
C ASN A 463 37.37 5.96 -6.33
N LEU A 464 36.45 5.03 -6.07
CA LEU A 464 36.51 3.96 -5.10
C LEU A 464 36.96 2.67 -5.81
N ARG A 465 37.94 1.98 -5.24
CA ARG A 465 38.35 0.67 -5.75
C ARG A 465 37.25 -0.35 -5.45
N GLY A 466 36.57 -0.84 -6.49
CA GLY A 466 35.57 -1.92 -6.40
C GLY A 466 34.12 -1.52 -6.71
N GLY A 467 33.88 -0.25 -7.06
CA GLY A 467 32.55 0.25 -7.46
C GLY A 467 31.64 0.58 -6.28
N ILE A 468 30.38 0.92 -6.58
CA ILE A 468 29.38 1.39 -5.58
C ILE A 468 29.14 0.30 -4.51
N LYS A 469 29.15 -0.98 -4.91
CA LYS A 469 28.90 -2.13 -4.03
C LYS A 469 29.97 -2.35 -2.95
N SER A 470 31.20 -1.88 -3.19
CA SER A 470 32.29 -2.03 -2.22
C SER A 470 32.57 -0.76 -1.43
N ALA A 471 31.81 0.30 -1.69
CA ALA A 471 31.93 1.55 -0.96
C ALA A 471 31.48 1.33 0.48
N LYS A 472 32.38 1.63 1.42
CA LYS A 472 32.04 1.66 2.84
C LYS A 472 31.45 3.01 3.20
N ASP A 473 30.68 3.00 4.27
CA ASP A 473 30.09 4.15 4.95
C ASP A 473 31.00 5.39 5.00
N ASP A 474 32.28 5.22 5.36
CA ASP A 474 33.20 6.35 5.52
C ASP A 474 33.99 6.71 4.24
N ASP A 475 33.83 5.95 3.15
CA ASP A 475 34.70 6.07 1.98
C ASP A 475 34.51 7.40 1.23
N LEU A 476 33.37 8.07 1.42
CA LEU A 476 33.02 9.32 0.75
C LEU A 476 33.31 10.57 1.59
N VAL A 477 33.54 10.42 2.90
CA VAL A 477 33.87 11.53 3.80
C VAL A 477 35.22 12.13 3.37
N GLY A 478 35.23 13.42 3.02
CA GLY A 478 36.40 14.11 2.46
C GLY A 478 36.65 13.92 0.96
N LYS A 479 35.79 13.18 0.25
CA LYS A 479 35.76 13.07 -1.23
C LYS A 479 34.55 13.77 -1.86
N ALA A 480 33.81 14.51 -1.04
CA ALA A 480 32.70 15.32 -1.46
C ALA A 480 33.10 16.80 -1.59
N GLU A 481 32.58 17.44 -2.62
CA GLU A 481 32.60 18.88 -2.78
C GLU A 481 31.18 19.41 -2.61
N ILE A 482 31.04 20.59 -2.00
CA ILE A 482 29.74 21.23 -1.75
C ILE A 482 29.66 22.57 -2.47
N TRP A 483 28.48 22.88 -2.98
CA TRP A 483 28.16 24.17 -3.55
C TRP A 483 26.82 24.66 -3.00
N ARG A 484 26.87 25.74 -2.21
CA ARG A 484 25.64 26.40 -1.75
C ARG A 484 25.05 27.24 -2.87
N VAL A 485 23.80 26.98 -3.19
CA VAL A 485 23.07 27.64 -4.29
C VAL A 485 21.74 28.16 -3.78
N ASP A 486 21.23 29.20 -4.44
CA ASP A 486 19.88 29.70 -4.18
C ASP A 486 18.85 28.59 -4.41
N GLY A 487 17.91 28.44 -3.48
CA GLY A 487 16.91 27.37 -3.49
C GLY A 487 16.11 27.36 -4.80
N GLN A 488 15.69 28.53 -5.30
CA GLN A 488 14.86 28.64 -6.50
C GLN A 488 15.59 28.28 -7.79
N THR A 489 16.93 28.34 -7.79
CA THR A 489 17.76 27.99 -8.96
C THR A 489 18.48 26.66 -8.82
N ALA A 490 18.25 25.94 -7.71
CA ALA A 490 19.00 24.74 -7.36
C ALA A 490 18.84 23.64 -8.43
N TYR A 491 17.60 23.36 -8.85
CA TYR A 491 17.36 22.36 -9.87
C TYR A 491 17.91 22.76 -11.24
N GLU A 492 17.72 24.01 -11.67
CA GLU A 492 18.27 24.51 -12.94
C GLU A 492 19.81 24.38 -12.97
N LYS A 493 20.47 24.74 -11.86
CA LYS A 493 21.92 24.57 -11.69
C LYS A 493 22.32 23.11 -11.68
N PHE A 494 21.58 22.25 -10.97
CA PHE A 494 21.81 20.82 -10.97
C PHE A 494 21.72 20.24 -12.40
N ARG A 495 20.65 20.55 -13.13
CA ARG A 495 20.48 20.11 -14.53
C ARG A 495 21.62 20.61 -15.40
N GLY A 496 22.01 21.87 -15.22
CA GLY A 496 23.16 22.46 -15.91
C GLY A 496 24.49 21.79 -15.60
N LEU A 497 24.68 21.27 -14.37
CA LEU A 497 25.86 20.48 -14.01
C LEU A 497 25.84 19.10 -14.69
N VAL A 498 24.66 18.49 -14.83
CA VAL A 498 24.48 17.19 -15.48
C VAL A 498 24.71 17.28 -17.00
N ASP A 499 24.15 18.31 -17.64
CA ASP A 499 24.29 18.52 -19.09
C ASP A 499 25.59 19.25 -19.50
N GLY A 500 26.35 19.75 -18.52
CA GLY A 500 27.62 20.44 -18.71
C GLY A 500 27.51 21.91 -19.12
N SER A 501 26.31 22.51 -19.13
CA SER A 501 26.10 23.94 -19.40
C SER A 501 26.49 24.84 -18.22
N VAL A 502 26.60 24.29 -17.01
CA VAL A 502 27.05 24.99 -15.79
C VAL A 502 28.36 24.35 -15.31
N ALA A 503 29.37 25.18 -15.06
CA ALA A 503 30.62 24.73 -14.46
C ALA A 503 30.45 24.57 -12.94
N TRP A 504 31.17 23.61 -12.36
CA TRP A 504 31.20 23.42 -10.91
C TRP A 504 31.98 24.54 -10.23
N GLU A 505 31.35 25.23 -9.26
CA GLU A 505 31.95 26.31 -8.46
C GLU A 505 32.08 25.96 -6.97
N GLY A 506 31.76 24.71 -6.60
CA GLY A 506 31.84 24.22 -5.22
C GLY A 506 33.27 23.98 -4.74
N GLY A 507 33.43 23.91 -3.42
CA GLY A 507 34.69 23.63 -2.73
C GLY A 507 34.67 22.31 -1.96
N ARG A 508 35.83 21.85 -1.51
CA ARG A 508 35.90 20.68 -0.62
C ARG A 508 35.26 21.01 0.73
N LEU A 509 34.68 19.97 1.34
CA LEU A 509 34.29 20.01 2.74
C LEU A 509 35.57 20.14 3.60
N GLU A 510 35.72 21.25 4.33
CA GLU A 510 36.83 21.48 5.27
C GLU A 510 36.58 20.83 6.63
#